data_AF-A0A6V7I5U9-F1
#
_entry.id   AF-A0A6V7I5U9-F1
#
_cell.length_a   1.000
_cell.length_b   1.000
_cell.length_c   1.000
_cell.angle_alpha   90.00
_cell.angle_beta   90.00
_cell.angle_gamma   90.00
#
_symmetry.space_group_name_H-M   'P 1'
#
loop_
_entity.id
_entity.type
_entity.pdbx_description
1 polymer ?
#
loop_
_entity_poly.entity_id
_entity_poly.type
_entity_poly.pdbx_seq_one_letter_code
_entity_poly.pdbx_strand_id
1 'polypeptide(L)' 'DDHGFSPLHWCAKEGHTKLAELLVSRGARINATNRGDDTPLHLAAAHSHRDIVQL' A
#
# COMPACT_ATOMS: atom_id res chain seq x y z
N ASP A 1 1.35 14.73 0.58
CA ASP A 1 1.79 14.36 1.93
C ASP A 1 3.28 14.53 2.09
N ASP A 2 3.72 15.18 3.15
CA ASP A 2 5.13 15.27 3.55
C ASP A 2 5.68 13.98 4.17
N HIS A 3 4.97 12.86 4.05
CA HIS A 3 5.41 11.58 4.62
C HIS A 3 5.92 10.59 3.56
N GLY A 4 5.87 10.94 2.27
CA GLY A 4 6.28 10.04 1.19
C GLY A 4 5.30 8.89 0.95
N PHE A 5 4.07 8.99 1.45
CA PHE A 5 3.04 7.98 1.23
C PHE A 5 2.63 7.96 -0.25
N SER A 6 2.70 6.77 -0.84
CA SER A 6 2.10 6.51 -2.14
C SER A 6 0.61 6.17 -1.98
N PRO A 7 -0.20 6.27 -3.06
CA PRO A 7 -1.60 5.83 -3.02
C PRO A 7 -1.78 4.39 -2.52
N LEU A 8 -0.81 3.50 -2.81
CA LEU A 8 -0.81 2.12 -2.30
C LEU A 8 -0.63 2.04 -0.79
N HIS A 9 0.15 2.93 -0.16
CA HIS A 9 0.27 2.98 1.30
C HIS A 9 -1.05 3.30 1.96
N TRP A 10 -1.80 4.25 1.40
CA TRP A 10 -3.13 4.59 1.87
C TRP A 10 -4.11 3.42 1.70
N CYS A 11 -4.07 2.74 0.56
CA CYS A 11 -4.90 1.54 0.37
C CYS A 11 -4.56 0.46 1.38
N ALA A 12 -3.26 0.21 1.61
CA ALA A 12 -2.77 -0.77 2.56
C ALA A 12 -3.15 -0.45 4.01
N LYS A 13 -3.11 0.83 4.39
CA LYS A 13 -3.47 1.30 5.73
C LYS A 13 -4.98 1.25 6.00
N GLU A 14 -5.80 1.58 4.99
CA GLU A 14 -7.26 1.65 5.11
C GLU A 14 -7.96 0.34 4.70
N GLY A 15 -7.22 -0.65 4.20
CA GLY A 15 -7.79 -1.94 3.75
C GLY A 15 -8.54 -1.88 2.43
N HIS A 16 -8.26 -0.90 1.56
CA HIS A 16 -8.93 -0.73 0.27
C HIS A 16 -8.37 -1.65 -0.82
N THR A 17 -8.62 -2.96 -0.72
CA THR A 17 -8.08 -3.98 -1.63
C THR A 17 -8.39 -3.73 -3.12
N LYS A 18 -9.64 -3.39 -3.47
CA LYS A 18 -10.02 -3.07 -4.86
C LYS A 18 -9.28 -1.87 -5.44
N LEU A 19 -8.95 -0.89 -4.59
CA LEU A 19 -8.26 0.32 -5.00
C LEU A 19 -6.76 0.06 -5.15
N ALA A 20 -6.20 -0.80 -4.28
CA ALA A 20 -4.86 -1.34 -4.43
C ALA A 20 -4.73 -2.13 -5.74
N GLU A 21 -5.63 -3.07 -6.03
CA GLU A 21 -5.72 -3.81 -7.30
C GLU A 21 -5.72 -2.89 -8.51
N LEU A 22 -6.57 -1.86 -8.49
CA LEU A 22 -6.64 -0.89 -9.58
C LEU A 22 -5.31 -0.17 -9.77
N LEU A 23 -4.67 0.28 -8.69
CA LEU A 23 -3.37 0.95 -8.75
C LEU A 23 -2.28 0.01 -9.30
N VAL A 24 -2.23 -1.24 -8.86
CA VAL A 24 -1.30 -2.25 -9.37
C VAL A 24 -1.54 -2.49 -10.86
N SER A 25 -2.79 -2.62 -11.29
CA SER A 25 -3.14 -2.78 -12.71
C SER A 25 -2.72 -1.59 -13.59
N ARG A 26 -2.57 -0.40 -12.99
CA ARG A 26 -2.11 0.81 -13.67
C ARG A 26 -0.58 0.97 -13.61
N GLY A 27 0.14 -0.02 -13.11
CA GLY A 27 1.61 -0.02 -13.00
C GLY A 27 2.13 0.72 -11.79
N ALA A 28 1.33 0.89 -10.73
CA ALA A 28 1.81 1.48 -9.49
C ALA A 28 2.91 0.60 -8.86
N ARG A 29 3.91 1.25 -8.26
CA ARG A 29 5.01 0.57 -7.58
C ARG A 29 4.54 0.03 -6.22
N ILE A 30 4.27 -1.28 -6.18
CA ILE A 30 3.97 -2.05 -4.95
C ILE A 30 5.07 -1.94 -3.90
N ASN A 31 6.33 -1.76 -4.32
CA ASN A 31 7.49 -1.70 -3.43
C ASN A 31 7.93 -0.26 -3.13
N ALA A 32 7.07 0.73 -3.37
CA ALA A 32 7.40 2.12 -3.03
C ALA A 32 7.62 2.23 -1.52
N THR A 33 8.68 2.90 -1.09
CA THR A 33 8.91 3.18 0.33
C THR A 33 8.46 4.60 0.67
N ASN A 34 7.90 4.77 1.87
CA ASN A 34 7.64 6.09 2.45
C ASN A 34 8.95 6.66 3.08
N ARG A 35 8.87 7.84 3.73
CA ARG A 35 10.05 8.44 4.41
C ARG A 35 10.57 7.63 5.61
N GLY A 36 9.80 6.68 6.11
CA GLY A 36 10.18 5.76 7.20
C GLY A 36 10.67 4.39 6.70
N ASP A 37 10.93 4.25 5.40
CA ASP A 37 11.26 2.98 4.74
C ASP A 37 10.16 1.91 4.86
N ASP A 38 8.93 2.31 5.20
CA ASP A 38 7.78 1.42 5.15
C ASP A 38 7.34 1.23 3.71
N THR A 39 6.98 0.00 3.37
CA THR A 39 6.29 -0.32 2.13
C THR A 39 4.79 -0.39 2.38
N PRO A 40 3.93 -0.33 1.33
CA PRO A 40 2.52 -0.66 1.45
C PRO A 40 2.31 -2.00 2.16
N LEU A 41 3.18 -2.98 1.93
CA LEU A 41 3.10 -4.29 2.56
C LEU A 41 3.30 -4.22 4.08
N HIS A 42 4.25 -3.40 4.57
CA HIS A 42 4.46 -3.19 6.00
C HIS A 42 3.18 -2.66 6.66
N LEU A 43 2.51 -1.69 6.02
CA LEU A 43 1.26 -1.13 6.52
C LEU A 43 0.11 -2.14 6.47
N ALA A 44 -0.04 -2.88 5.37
CA ALA A 44 -1.08 -3.90 5.25
C ALA A 44 -0.92 -5.00 6.31
N ALA A 45 0.32 -5.41 6.59
CA ALA A 45 0.65 -6.38 7.63
C ALA A 45 0.35 -5.81 9.04
N ALA A 46 0.75 -4.56 9.32
CA ALA A 46 0.52 -3.91 10.60
C ALA A 46 -0.98 -3.74 10.92
N HIS A 47 -1.79 -3.48 9.90
CA HIS A 47 -3.24 -3.29 10.02
C HIS A 47 -4.06 -4.58 9.77
N SER A 48 -3.39 -5.75 9.63
CA SER A 48 -4.03 -7.05 9.38
C SER A 48 -4.90 -7.13 8.10
N HIS A 49 -4.62 -6.30 7.11
CA HIS A 49 -5.28 -6.31 5.80
C HIS A 49 -4.63 -7.34 4.87
N ARG A 50 -4.88 -8.62 5.17
CA ARG A 50 -4.28 -9.77 4.46
C ARG A 50 -4.57 -9.81 2.97
N ASP A 51 -5.72 -9.32 2.54
CA ASP A 51 -6.12 -9.32 1.14
C ASP A 51 -5.19 -8.42 0.28
N ILE A 52 -4.61 -7.38 0.89
CA ILE A 52 -3.65 -6.49 0.22
C ILE A 52 -2.24 -7.10 0.20
N VAL A 53 -1.93 -7.99 1.13
CA VAL A 53 -0.65 -8.72 1.18
C VAL A 53 -0.56 -9.77 0.08
N GLN A 54 -1.69 -10.22 -0.46
CA GLN A 54 -1.76 -11.22 -1.53
C GLN A 54 -1.79 -10.63 -2.94
N LEU A 55 -1.73 -9.30 -3.08
CA LEU A 55 -1.68 -8.58 -4.36
C LEU A 55 -0.28 -8.55 -4.99
#